data_AF-A0A1H0T393-F1
#
_entry.id   AF-A0A1H0T393-F1
#
_cell.length_a   1.000
_cell.length_b   1.000
_cell.length_c   1.000
_cell.angle_alpha   90.00
_cell.angle_beta   90.00
_cell.angle_gamma   90.00
#
_symmetry.space_group_name_H-M   'P 1'
#
loop_
_entity.id
_entity.type
_entity.pdbx_description
1 polymer ?
#
loop_
_entity_poly.entity_id
_entity_poly.type
_entity_poly.pdbx_seq_one_letter_code
_entity_poly.pdbx_strand_id
1 'polypeptide(L)'
;MRRMLEAARWAPSYGNTQPARYLVGMRGTPTFDRIFGQLNRGNQAWTVNAGALLIACAATVNPKGEVPYAEYGVGLATENLVLQAVAEGLVAHQMAGFDKAGIAAEFDLPGDIRPLVAVAVGVLGPPELLPPEKRERETRPRKRLPLSDLAFTEWGTPF
;
A
#
# COMPACT_ATOMS: atom_id res chain seq x y z
N MET A 1 4.54 -0.22 -13.79
CA MET A 1 3.27 0.29 -13.21
C MET A 1 2.05 -0.46 -13.71
N ARG A 2 1.72 -0.40 -15.01
CA ARG A 2 0.51 -1.02 -15.58
C ARG A 2 0.28 -2.48 -15.15
N ARG A 3 1.31 -3.33 -15.22
CA ARG A 3 1.22 -4.74 -14.81
C ARG A 3 0.86 -4.93 -13.34
N MET A 4 1.40 -4.09 -12.45
CA MET A 4 1.10 -4.13 -11.01
C MET A 4 -0.34 -3.73 -10.72
N LEU A 5 -0.86 -2.69 -11.40
CA LEU A 5 -2.27 -2.30 -11.30
C LEU A 5 -3.21 -3.34 -11.91
N GLU A 6 -2.79 -4.01 -12.98
CA GLU A 6 -3.54 -5.12 -13.56
C GLU A 6 -3.63 -6.31 -12.58
N ALA A 7 -2.53 -6.68 -11.92
CA ALA A 7 -2.55 -7.69 -10.86
C ALA A 7 -3.49 -7.30 -9.69
N ALA A 8 -3.47 -6.02 -9.30
CA ALA A 8 -4.39 -5.49 -8.29
C ALA A 8 -5.86 -5.63 -8.72
N ARG A 9 -6.17 -5.34 -9.99
CA ARG A 9 -7.51 -5.45 -10.58
C ARG A 9 -8.06 -6.87 -10.55
N TRP A 10 -7.18 -7.88 -10.63
CA TRP A 10 -7.54 -9.30 -10.60
C TRP A 10 -7.79 -9.87 -9.19
N ALA A 11 -7.63 -9.08 -8.13
CA ALA A 11 -7.92 -9.55 -6.79
C ALA A 11 -9.42 -9.84 -6.59
N PRO A 12 -9.76 -10.90 -5.82
CA PRO A 12 -11.14 -11.17 -5.48
C PRO A 12 -11.69 -10.11 -4.52
N SER A 13 -13.01 -9.91 -4.54
CA SER A 13 -13.72 -9.00 -3.64
C SER A 13 -15.13 -9.50 -3.36
N TYR A 14 -15.70 -9.05 -2.24
CA TYR A 14 -17.07 -9.42 -1.84
C TYR A 14 -18.05 -9.13 -2.98
N GLY A 15 -18.77 -10.15 -3.46
CA GLY A 15 -19.74 -9.99 -4.55
C GLY A 15 -19.18 -9.33 -5.82
N ASN A 16 -17.86 -9.41 -6.05
CA ASN A 16 -17.14 -8.72 -7.13
C ASN A 16 -17.28 -7.18 -7.12
N THR A 17 -17.37 -6.55 -5.94
CA THR A 17 -17.53 -5.10 -5.79
C THR A 17 -16.32 -4.27 -6.21
N GLN A 18 -15.12 -4.87 -6.23
CA GLN A 18 -13.87 -4.25 -6.70
C GLN A 18 -13.63 -2.85 -6.08
N PRO A 19 -13.50 -2.75 -4.74
CA PRO A 19 -13.47 -1.47 -4.03
C PRO A 19 -12.18 -0.67 -4.25
N ALA A 20 -11.10 -1.29 -4.73
CA ALA A 20 -9.80 -0.65 -4.83
C ALA A 20 -9.75 0.49 -5.85
N ARG A 21 -9.28 1.65 -5.42
CA ARG A 21 -8.91 2.80 -6.25
C ARG A 21 -7.48 3.21 -5.91
N TYR A 22 -6.73 3.71 -6.88
CA TYR A 22 -5.34 4.09 -6.67
C TYR A 22 -5.08 5.49 -7.21
N LEU A 23 -4.54 6.38 -6.38
CA LEU A 23 -3.79 7.54 -6.86
C LEU A 23 -2.37 7.06 -7.20
N VAL A 24 -1.83 7.47 -8.34
CA VAL A 24 -0.52 6.99 -8.83
C VAL A 24 0.35 8.19 -9.24
N GLY A 25 1.38 8.46 -8.45
CA GLY A 25 2.42 9.44 -8.75
C GLY A 25 3.70 8.74 -9.22
N MET A 26 4.12 8.99 -10.46
CA MET A 26 5.43 8.58 -10.95
C MET A 26 6.46 9.66 -10.57
N ARG A 27 7.69 9.27 -10.20
CA ARG A 27 8.75 10.23 -9.89
C ARG A 27 8.88 11.32 -10.97
N GLY A 28 8.94 12.57 -10.54
CA GLY A 28 9.03 13.73 -11.43
C GLY A 28 7.69 14.24 -11.96
N THR A 29 6.56 13.65 -11.54
CA THR A 29 5.24 14.21 -11.83
C THR A 29 4.68 15.00 -10.64
N PRO A 30 3.82 16.00 -10.88
CA PRO A 30 3.15 16.74 -9.80
C PRO A 30 2.38 15.84 -8.84
N THR A 31 1.80 14.74 -9.33
CA THR A 31 1.08 13.77 -8.48
C THR A 31 2.01 13.10 -7.48
N PHE A 32 3.26 12.80 -7.85
CA PHE A 32 4.24 12.25 -6.91
C PHE A 32 4.54 13.25 -5.79
N ASP A 33 4.79 14.52 -6.13
CA ASP A 33 5.13 15.56 -5.16
C ASP A 33 3.96 15.84 -4.20
N ARG A 34 2.73 15.84 -4.73
CA ARG A 34 1.50 15.98 -3.94
C ARG A 34 1.32 14.82 -2.96
N ILE A 35 1.50 13.57 -3.40
CA ILE A 35 1.45 12.40 -2.51
C ILE A 35 2.58 12.46 -1.47
N PHE A 36 3.80 12.77 -1.91
CA PHE A 36 4.98 12.87 -1.05
C PHE A 36 4.81 13.91 0.06
N GLY A 37 4.26 15.08 -0.28
CA GLY A 37 3.98 16.17 0.66
C GLY A 37 3.05 15.76 1.81
N GLN A 38 2.17 14.78 1.58
CA GLN A 38 1.26 14.26 2.61
C GLN A 38 1.87 13.13 3.46
N LEU A 39 3.04 12.60 3.11
CA LEU A 39 3.71 11.58 3.94
C LEU A 39 4.28 12.23 5.21
N ASN A 40 4.34 11.48 6.31
CA ASN A 40 5.04 11.96 7.50
C ASN A 40 6.57 12.05 7.27
N ARG A 41 7.27 12.83 8.10
CA ARG A 41 8.74 13.03 7.99
C ARG A 41 9.53 11.73 7.95
N GLY A 42 9.12 10.74 8.73
CA GLY A 42 9.79 9.43 8.80
C GLY A 42 9.76 8.68 7.47
N ASN A 43 8.63 8.74 6.77
CA ASN A 43 8.43 8.17 5.44
C ASN A 43 9.12 8.99 4.34
N GLN A 44 8.95 10.32 4.36
CA GLN A 44 9.60 11.22 3.39
C GLN A 44 11.11 11.00 3.29
N ALA A 45 11.79 10.77 4.42
CA ALA A 45 13.23 10.60 4.51
C ALA A 45 13.82 9.45 3.68
N TRP A 46 13.00 8.56 3.11
CA TRP A 46 13.47 7.47 2.24
C TRP A 46 12.64 7.33 0.97
N THR A 47 11.35 7.64 1.01
CA THR A 47 10.46 7.59 -0.17
C THR A 47 10.82 8.64 -1.22
N VAL A 48 11.59 9.67 -0.86
CA VAL A 48 12.17 10.64 -1.80
C VAL A 48 12.99 9.99 -2.90
N ASN A 49 13.39 8.72 -2.76
CA ASN A 49 14.12 7.92 -3.76
C ASN A 49 13.26 6.87 -4.51
N ALA A 50 11.97 6.72 -4.19
CA ALA A 50 11.07 5.76 -4.84
C ALA A 50 10.75 6.10 -6.32
N GLY A 51 10.69 5.12 -7.21
CA GLY A 51 10.28 5.34 -8.61
C GLY A 51 8.80 5.76 -8.77
N ALA A 52 7.95 5.37 -7.82
CA ALA A 52 6.56 5.78 -7.75
C ALA A 52 6.04 5.80 -6.30
N LEU A 53 5.02 6.62 -6.08
CA LEU A 53 4.20 6.64 -4.88
C LEU A 53 2.74 6.42 -5.27
N LEU A 54 2.05 5.56 -4.52
CA LEU A 54 0.62 5.33 -4.69
C LEU A 54 -0.10 5.59 -3.37
N ILE A 55 -1.36 5.97 -3.45
CA ILE A 55 -2.31 5.84 -2.36
C ILE A 55 -3.37 4.83 -2.77
N ALA A 56 -3.50 3.73 -2.03
CA ALA A 56 -4.62 2.82 -2.17
C ALA A 56 -5.80 3.33 -1.34
N CYS A 57 -6.93 3.48 -2.02
CA CYS A 57 -8.19 3.96 -1.46
C CYS A 57 -9.27 2.90 -1.61
N ALA A 58 -10.23 2.89 -0.68
CA ALA A 58 -11.46 2.10 -0.78
C ALA A 58 -12.61 2.97 -1.29
N ALA A 59 -13.32 2.51 -2.32
CA ALA A 59 -14.68 2.94 -2.60
C ALA A 59 -15.63 2.24 -1.63
N THR A 60 -16.25 3.00 -0.73
CA THR A 60 -17.10 2.50 0.35
C THR A 60 -18.58 2.43 -0.04
N VAL A 61 -18.96 3.07 -1.15
CA VAL A 61 -20.33 3.05 -1.68
C VAL A 61 -20.27 2.78 -3.19
N ASN A 62 -21.29 2.12 -3.73
CA ASN A 62 -21.50 1.94 -5.16
C ASN A 62 -23.02 2.03 -5.47
N PRO A 63 -23.47 1.84 -6.73
CA PRO A 63 -24.89 1.93 -7.07
C PRO A 63 -25.83 0.97 -6.32
N LYS A 64 -25.30 -0.06 -5.66
CA LYS A 64 -26.05 -1.02 -4.83
C LYS A 64 -26.05 -0.67 -3.34
N GLY A 65 -25.42 0.44 -2.95
CA GLY A 65 -25.30 0.90 -1.57
C GLY A 65 -23.89 0.75 -1.01
N GLU A 66 -23.80 0.60 0.31
CA GLU A 66 -22.52 0.41 1.01
C GLU A 66 -21.81 -0.85 0.50
N VAL A 67 -20.49 -0.78 0.35
CA VAL A 67 -19.64 -1.88 -0.12
C VAL A 67 -19.13 -2.67 1.10
N PRO A 68 -19.60 -3.91 1.32
CA PRO A 68 -19.11 -4.73 2.42
C PRO A 68 -17.63 -5.08 2.22
N TYR A 69 -16.88 -5.13 3.32
CA TYR A 69 -15.47 -5.54 3.34
C TYR A 69 -14.58 -4.72 2.40
N ALA A 70 -14.90 -3.44 2.17
CA ALA A 70 -14.17 -2.60 1.22
C ALA A 70 -12.67 -2.55 1.53
N GLU A 71 -12.28 -2.33 2.79
CA GLU A 71 -10.87 -2.25 3.21
C GLU A 71 -10.14 -3.60 3.03
N TYR A 72 -10.82 -4.72 3.33
CA TYR A 72 -10.27 -6.07 3.07
C TYR A 72 -10.03 -6.29 1.57
N GLY A 73 -10.98 -5.90 0.72
CA GLY A 73 -10.83 -5.95 -0.74
C GLY A 73 -9.67 -5.09 -1.25
N VAL A 74 -9.42 -3.91 -0.66
CA VAL A 74 -8.23 -3.10 -0.97
C VAL A 74 -6.95 -3.80 -0.51
N GLY A 75 -6.96 -4.44 0.65
CA GLY A 75 -5.84 -5.24 1.15
C GLY A 75 -5.44 -6.34 0.16
N LEU A 76 -6.42 -7.12 -0.31
CA LEU A 76 -6.20 -8.18 -1.32
C LEU A 76 -5.66 -7.62 -2.64
N ALA A 77 -6.26 -6.55 -3.15
CA ALA A 77 -5.80 -5.88 -4.38
C ALA A 77 -4.37 -5.35 -4.23
N THR A 78 -4.06 -4.73 -3.09
CA THR A 78 -2.74 -4.14 -2.84
C THR A 78 -1.68 -5.22 -2.60
N GLU A 79 -2.04 -6.36 -2.00
CA GLU A 79 -1.11 -7.49 -1.89
C GLU A 79 -0.77 -8.08 -3.27
N ASN A 80 -1.75 -8.26 -4.17
CA ASN A 80 -1.48 -8.66 -5.55
C ASN A 80 -0.55 -7.65 -6.27
N LEU A 81 -0.76 -6.35 -6.05
CA LEU A 81 0.11 -5.28 -6.57
C LEU A 81 1.56 -5.47 -6.10
N VAL A 82 1.75 -5.71 -4.80
CA VAL A 82 3.05 -5.91 -4.17
C VAL A 82 3.73 -7.18 -4.66
N LEU A 83 3.01 -8.30 -4.75
CA LEU A 83 3.52 -9.55 -5.31
C LEU A 83 3.97 -9.38 -6.76
N GLN A 84 3.18 -8.67 -7.57
CA GLN A 84 3.56 -8.36 -8.95
C GLN A 84 4.78 -7.44 -9.02
N ALA A 85 4.94 -6.48 -8.11
CA ALA A 85 6.14 -5.65 -8.04
C ALA A 85 7.39 -6.51 -7.80
N VAL A 86 7.32 -7.44 -6.84
CA VAL A 86 8.42 -8.37 -6.54
C VAL A 86 8.73 -9.28 -7.73
N ALA A 87 7.71 -9.80 -8.41
CA ALA A 87 7.89 -10.62 -9.61
C ALA A 87 8.60 -9.87 -10.76
N GLU A 88 8.48 -8.54 -10.81
CA GLU A 88 9.15 -7.66 -11.77
C GLU A 88 10.52 -7.17 -11.27
N GLY A 89 11.04 -7.71 -10.15
CA GLY A 89 12.33 -7.32 -9.57
C GLY A 89 12.31 -5.96 -8.85
N LEU A 90 11.13 -5.48 -8.45
CA LEU A 90 10.95 -4.23 -7.72
C LEU A 90 10.68 -4.49 -6.23
N VAL A 91 10.87 -3.44 -5.43
CA VAL A 91 10.42 -3.39 -4.04
C VAL A 91 9.16 -2.55 -3.98
N ALA A 92 8.15 -3.04 -3.26
CA ALA A 92 6.96 -2.29 -2.89
C ALA A 92 6.80 -2.28 -1.37
N HIS A 93 6.78 -1.09 -0.76
CA HIS A 93 6.69 -0.92 0.68
C HIS A 93 5.43 -0.12 1.06
N GLN A 94 4.55 -0.78 1.81
CA GLN A 94 3.27 -0.25 2.28
C GLN A 94 3.45 0.55 3.59
N MET A 95 2.76 1.68 3.72
CA MET A 95 2.92 2.64 4.82
C MET A 95 1.58 3.24 5.24
N ALA A 96 1.35 3.34 6.56
CA ALA A 96 0.19 4.05 7.11
C ALA A 96 0.49 5.51 7.49
N GLY A 97 1.78 5.90 7.54
CA GLY A 97 2.22 7.22 8.02
C GLY A 97 2.09 8.34 6.99
N PHE A 98 0.86 8.79 6.73
CA PHE A 98 0.54 9.93 5.87
C PHE A 98 -0.76 10.62 6.35
N ASP A 99 -0.97 11.88 5.95
CA ASP A 99 -2.19 12.62 6.24
C ASP A 99 -3.32 12.19 5.29
N LYS A 100 -4.27 11.40 5.81
CA LYS A 100 -5.44 10.93 5.05
C LYS A 100 -6.39 12.06 4.68
N ALA A 101 -6.60 13.01 5.59
CA ALA A 101 -7.46 14.17 5.35
C ALA A 101 -6.79 15.12 4.34
N GLY A 102 -5.48 15.31 4.49
CA GLY A 102 -4.64 16.03 3.56
C GLY A 102 -4.69 15.42 2.15
N ILE A 103 -4.55 14.10 2.00
CA ILE A 103 -4.74 13.43 0.69
C ILE A 103 -6.16 13.65 0.14
N ALA A 104 -7.19 13.52 0.98
CA ALA A 104 -8.57 13.69 0.54
C ALA A 104 -8.83 15.10 0.01
N ALA A 105 -8.36 16.12 0.73
CA ALA A 105 -8.47 17.52 0.32
C ALA A 105 -7.59 17.83 -0.90
N GLU A 106 -6.34 17.38 -0.90
CA GLU A 106 -5.38 17.63 -1.97
C GLU A 106 -5.91 17.10 -3.30
N PHE A 107 -6.50 15.90 -3.33
CA PHE A 107 -6.95 15.24 -4.56
C PHE A 107 -8.47 15.33 -4.83
N ASP A 108 -9.18 16.20 -4.10
CA ASP A 108 -10.64 16.37 -4.22
C ASP A 108 -11.38 15.02 -4.18
N LEU A 109 -11.00 14.14 -3.25
CA LEU A 109 -11.57 12.81 -3.18
C LEU A 109 -13.07 12.89 -2.82
N PRO A 110 -13.94 12.16 -3.53
CA PRO A 110 -15.33 12.01 -3.14
C PRO A 110 -15.46 11.44 -1.72
N GLY A 111 -16.54 11.79 -1.02
CA GLY A 111 -16.76 11.37 0.38
C GLY A 111 -16.89 9.85 0.59
N ASP A 112 -17.13 9.10 -0.48
CA ASP A 112 -17.19 7.63 -0.50
C ASP A 112 -15.86 6.98 -0.94
N ILE A 113 -14.78 7.77 -1.11
CA ILE A 113 -13.42 7.28 -1.37
C ILE A 113 -12.56 7.52 -0.12
N ARG A 114 -12.12 6.44 0.52
CA ARG A 114 -11.31 6.49 1.74
C ARG A 114 -9.85 6.11 1.48
N PRO A 115 -8.88 7.01 1.67
CA PRO A 115 -7.45 6.68 1.67
C PRO A 115 -7.08 5.71 2.80
N LEU A 116 -6.38 4.62 2.48
CA LEU A 116 -6.02 3.59 3.45
C LEU A 116 -4.52 3.48 3.68
N VAL A 117 -3.76 3.25 2.60
CA VAL A 117 -2.33 2.92 2.66
C VAL A 117 -1.56 3.60 1.54
N ALA A 118 -0.40 4.15 1.85
CA ALA A 118 0.55 4.63 0.87
C ALA A 118 1.49 3.49 0.46
N VAL A 119 1.87 3.42 -0.81
CA VAL A 119 2.79 2.39 -1.32
C VAL A 119 3.93 3.06 -2.08
N ALA A 120 5.16 2.85 -1.62
CA ALA A 120 6.35 3.27 -2.34
C ALA A 120 6.86 2.11 -3.20
N VAL A 121 7.12 2.36 -4.49
CA VAL A 121 7.63 1.36 -5.43
C VAL A 121 8.93 1.84 -6.06
N GLY A 122 9.94 0.98 -6.13
CA GLY A 122 11.22 1.32 -6.76
C GLY A 122 12.13 0.10 -6.95
N VAL A 123 13.30 0.35 -7.52
CA VAL A 123 14.39 -0.63 -7.58
C VAL A 123 15.11 -0.64 -6.23
N LEU A 124 15.49 -1.81 -5.74
CA LEU A 124 16.28 -1.92 -4.52
C LEU A 124 17.62 -1.20 -4.70
N GLY A 125 17.86 -0.18 -3.87
CA GLY A 125 19.12 0.55 -3.85
C GLY A 125 20.12 0.00 -2.83
N PRO A 126 21.37 0.45 -2.89
CA PRO A 126 22.37 0.12 -1.88
C PRO A 126 21.92 0.58 -0.48
N PRO A 127 21.97 -0.28 0.56
CA PRO A 127 21.61 0.09 1.94
C PRO A 127 22.44 1.27 2.49
N GLU A 128 23.58 1.55 1.89
CA GLU A 128 24.48 2.67 2.22
C GLU A 128 23.80 4.04 2.04
N LEU A 129 22.80 4.12 1.18
CA LEU A 129 21.99 5.33 0.96
C LEU A 129 21.02 5.60 2.12
N LEU A 130 20.82 4.64 3.02
CA LEU A 130 19.93 4.79 4.16
C LEU A 130 20.69 5.35 5.38
N PRO A 131 20.02 6.16 6.22
CA PRO A 131 20.48 6.50 7.56
C PRO A 131 20.81 5.22 8.37
N PRO A 132 21.80 5.25 9.29
CA PRO A 132 22.29 4.05 9.98
C PRO A 132 21.18 3.18 10.59
N GLU A 133 20.22 3.79 11.28
CA GLU A 133 19.11 3.11 11.94
C GLU A 133 18.18 2.38 10.94
N LYS A 134 18.02 2.93 9.72
CA LYS A 134 17.23 2.31 8.65
C LYS A 134 18.02 1.21 7.95
N ARG A 135 19.33 1.36 7.80
CA ARG A 135 20.22 0.34 7.24
C ARG A 135 20.24 -0.93 8.09
N GLU A 136 20.27 -0.78 9.41
CA GLU A 136 20.17 -1.92 10.33
C GLU A 136 18.84 -2.66 10.17
N ARG A 137 17.73 -1.91 10.02
CA ARG A 137 16.41 -2.50 9.78
C ARG A 137 16.31 -3.22 8.44
N GLU A 138 16.90 -2.67 7.39
CA GLU A 138 16.90 -3.24 6.03
C GLU A 138 17.59 -4.61 5.98
N THR A 139 18.67 -4.78 6.76
CA THR A 139 19.52 -5.98 6.74
C THR A 139 19.15 -7.01 7.82
N ARG A 140 18.24 -6.68 8.73
CA ARG A 140 17.85 -7.56 9.83
C ARG A 140 17.08 -8.79 9.29
N PRO A 141 17.34 -10.00 9.82
CA PRO A 141 16.54 -11.18 9.49
C PRO A 141 15.05 -10.95 9.74
N ARG A 142 14.22 -11.37 8.78
CA ARG A 142 12.76 -11.31 8.93
C ARG A 142 12.33 -12.27 10.02
N LYS A 143 11.50 -11.79 10.94
CA LYS A 143 10.80 -12.59 11.94
C LYS A 143 9.30 -12.52 11.69
N ARG A 144 8.61 -13.62 11.97
CA ARG A 144 7.14 -13.73 11.96
C ARG A 144 6.71 -14.44 13.23
N LEU A 145 5.44 -14.27 13.60
CA LEU A 145 4.83 -15.10 14.64
C LEU A 145 4.97 -16.58 14.24
N PRO A 146 5.17 -17.49 15.20
CA PRO A 146 5.08 -18.91 14.93
C PRO A 146 3.67 -19.26 14.46
N LEU A 147 3.54 -20.33 13.68
CA LEU A 147 2.24 -20.73 13.12
C LEU A 147 1.20 -21.01 14.22
N SER A 148 1.65 -21.52 15.37
CA SER A 148 0.82 -21.78 16.55
C SER A 148 0.13 -20.55 17.14
N ASP A 149 0.63 -19.34 16.85
CA ASP A 149 0.07 -18.09 17.33
C ASP A 149 -0.88 -17.45 16.30
N LEU A 150 -1.02 -18.05 15.12
CA LEU A 150 -1.80 -17.53 13.99
C LEU A 150 -2.91 -18.49 13.55
N ALA A 151 -2.65 -19.80 13.58
CA ALA A 151 -3.56 -20.83 13.11
C ALA A 151 -4.02 -21.70 14.27
N PHE A 152 -5.34 -21.82 14.42
CA PHE A 152 -5.97 -22.46 15.56
C PHE A 152 -7.06 -23.43 15.09
N THR A 153 -7.14 -24.61 15.71
CA THR A 153 -8.29 -25.54 15.51
C THR A 153 -9.53 -25.03 16.25
N GLU A 154 -9.32 -24.49 17.44
CA GLU A 154 -10.29 -23.75 18.26
C GLU A 154 -9.58 -22.55 18.85
N TRP A 155 -10.29 -21.44 19.15
CA TRP A 155 -9.62 -20.24 19.66
C TRP A 155 -8.83 -20.54 20.95
N GLY A 156 -7.51 -20.35 20.92
CA GLY A 156 -6.58 -20.69 22.01
C GLY A 156 -5.91 -22.06 21.88
N THR A 157 -6.32 -22.89 20.93
CA THR A 157 -5.75 -24.22 20.64
C THR A 157 -5.07 -24.20 19.27
N PRO A 158 -3.73 -24.22 19.20
CA PRO A 158 -2.99 -24.23 17.92
C PRO A 158 -3.45 -25.34 16.96
N PHE A 159 -3.39 -25.05 15.65
CA PHE A 159 -3.60 -26.04 14.58
C PHE A 159 -2.45 -27.03 14.46
#